data_AF-A0A842X6J0-F1
#
_entry.id   AF-A0A842X6J0-F1
#
_cell.length_a   1.000
_cell.length_b   1.000
_cell.length_c   1.000
_cell.angle_alpha   90.00
_cell.angle_beta   90.00
_cell.angle_gamma   90.00
#
_symmetry.space_group_name_H-M   'P 1'
#
loop_
_entity.id
_entity.type
_entity.pdbx_description
1 polymer ?
#
loop_
_entity_poly.entity_id
_entity_poly.type
_entity_poly.pdbx_seq_one_letter_code
_entity_poly.pdbx_strand_id
1 'polypeptide(L)' 'MRIDDNIELIDNTMCNVYVVKLDDKVIQIDSGMRGNAKVIIEYYEERKIRPDVVLITHYHLD' A
#
# COMPACT_ATOMS: atom_id res chain seq x y z
N MET A 1 9.43 -0.58 3.30
CA MET A 1 10.75 -0.45 2.65
C MET A 1 10.67 0.46 1.42
N ARG A 2 11.58 1.44 1.27
CA ARG A 2 11.67 2.25 0.04
C ARG A 2 12.32 1.44 -1.08
N ILE A 3 11.66 1.33 -2.23
CA ILE A 3 12.18 0.64 -3.42
C ILE A 3 12.78 1.66 -4.40
N ASP A 4 12.07 2.76 -4.60
CA ASP A 4 12.47 3.87 -5.47
C ASP A 4 12.05 5.19 -4.79
N ASP A 5 12.37 6.32 -5.39
CA ASP A 5 12.08 7.63 -4.85
C ASP A 5 10.60 7.82 -4.52
N ASN A 6 9.74 7.27 -5.38
CA ASN A 6 8.30 7.40 -5.35
C ASN A 6 7.56 6.08 -5.08
N ILE A 7 8.28 4.99 -4.81
CA ILE A 7 7.70 3.66 -4.62
C ILE A 7 8.16 3.07 -3.29
N GLU A 8 7.19 2.78 -2.42
CA GLU A 8 7.38 2.13 -1.14
C GLU A 8 6.65 0.78 -1.14
N LEU A 9 7.27 -0.24 -0.56
CA LEU A 9 6.61 -1.49 -0.15
C LEU A 9 6.20 -1.36 1.31
N ILE A 10 4.96 -1.70 1.66
CA ILE A 10 4.54 -1.81 3.06
C ILE A 10 5.14 -3.11 3.61
N ASP A 11 5.99 -2.99 4.64
CA ASP A 11 6.63 -4.15 5.24
C ASP A 11 5.64 -4.97 6.09
N ASN A 12 5.97 -6.23 6.37
CA ASN A 12 5.17 -7.15 7.18
C ASN A 12 3.78 -7.46 6.61
N THR A 13 3.62 -7.35 5.29
CA THR A 13 2.46 -7.91 4.57
C THR A 13 2.81 -9.29 4.01
N MET A 14 1.82 -10.18 3.90
CA MET A 14 2.03 -11.52 3.32
C MET A 14 2.19 -11.45 1.80
N CYS A 15 1.32 -10.68 1.17
CA CYS A 15 1.38 -10.30 -0.24
C CYS A 15 1.94 -8.88 -0.35
N ASN A 16 2.61 -8.57 -1.46
CA ASN A 16 3.19 -7.25 -1.61
C ASN A 16 2.08 -6.19 -1.75
N VAL A 17 2.15 -5.17 -0.88
CA VAL A 17 1.31 -3.97 -1.01
C VAL A 17 2.23 -2.78 -1.25
N TYR A 18 2.10 -2.16 -2.42
CA TYR A 18 2.92 -1.01 -2.79
C TYR A 18 2.17 0.29 -2.59
N VAL A 19 2.93 1.34 -2.32
CA VAL A 19 2.47 2.73 -2.30
C VAL A 19 3.29 3.51 -3.30
N VAL A 20 2.62 4.00 -4.33
CA VAL A 20 3.19 4.82 -5.40
C VAL A 20 2.75 6.26 -5.19
N LYS A 21 3.71 7.19 -5.15
CA LYS A 21 3.45 8.62 -5.15
C LYS A 21 3.62 9.15 -6.56
N LEU A 22 2.55 9.66 -7.16
CA LEU A 22 2.58 10.23 -8.50
C LEU A 22 1.86 11.57 -8.45
N ASP A 23 2.59 12.65 -8.75
CA ASP A 23 2.12 14.03 -8.61
C ASP A 23 1.59 14.32 -7.19
N ASP A 24 0.32 14.72 -7.05
CA ASP A 24 -0.37 14.97 -5.78
C ASP A 24 -1.14 13.74 -5.28
N LYS A 25 -0.95 12.57 -5.89
CA LYS A 25 -1.70 11.33 -5.60
C LYS A 25 -0.85 10.29 -4.89
N VAL A 26 -1.49 9.63 -3.93
CA VAL A 26 -1.02 8.44 -3.24
C VAL A 26 -1.84 7.26 -3.73
N ILE A 27 -1.20 6.33 -4.42
CA ILE A 27 -1.85 5.16 -5.03
C ILE A 27 -1.39 3.92 -4.27
N GLN A 28 -2.35 3.16 -3.73
CA GLN A 28 -2.08 1.82 -3.21
C GLN A 28 -2.21 0.80 -4.32
N ILE A 29 -1.23 -0.10 -4.44
CA ILE A 29 -1.30 -1.28 -5.28
C ILE A 29 -1.48 -2.50 -4.38
N ASP A 30 -2.54 -3.24 -4.67
CA ASP A 30 -3.07 -4.37 -3.92
C ASP A 30 -3.65 -4.04 -2.54
N SER A 31 -4.51 -4.92 -2.02
CA SER A 31 -5.06 -4.79 -0.66
C SER A 31 -4.33 -5.67 0.35
N GLY A 32 -3.56 -6.64 -0.12
CA GLY A 32 -3.00 -7.71 0.70
C GLY A 32 -4.09 -8.56 1.37
N MET A 33 -3.67 -9.41 2.30
CA MET A 33 -4.57 -10.33 3.00
C MET A 33 -5.37 -9.62 4.10
N ARG A 34 -6.54 -10.17 4.46
CA ARG A 34 -7.38 -9.66 5.58
C ARG A 34 -6.58 -9.44 6.88
N GLY A 35 -5.60 -10.29 7.17
CA GLY A 35 -4.73 -10.16 8.36
C GLY A 35 -3.78 -8.96 8.32
N ASN A 36 -3.52 -8.39 7.14
CA ASN A 36 -2.62 -7.25 6.96
C ASN A 36 -3.32 -5.89 7.08
N ALA A 37 -4.65 -5.84 7.19
CA ALA A 37 -5.42 -4.59 7.22
C ALA A 37 -4.92 -3.61 8.28
N LYS A 38 -4.60 -4.10 9.49
CA LYS A 38 -4.07 -3.25 10.58
C LYS A 38 -2.73 -2.61 10.21
N VAL A 39 -1.78 -3.39 9.68
CA VAL A 39 -0.44 -2.93 9.29
C VAL A 39 -0.53 -1.87 8.18
N ILE A 40 -1.41 -2.09 7.20
CA ILE A 40 -1.63 -1.16 6.09
C ILE A 40 -2.23 0.16 6.61
N ILE A 41 -3.23 0.10 7.50
CA ILE A 41 -3.82 1.29 8.10
C ILE A 41 -2.78 2.06 8.92
N GLU A 42 -2.01 1.38 9.78
CA GLU A 42 -0.96 1.98 10.60
C GLU A 42 0.10 2.69 9.74
N TYR A 43 0.51 2.09 8.61
CA TYR A 43 1.43 2.70 7.66
C TYR A 43 0.97 4.10 7.19
N TYR A 44 -0.31 4.26 6.87
CA TYR A 44 -0.89 5.53 6.41
C TYR A 44 -1.05 6.53 7.55
N GLU A 45 -1.54 6.09 8.70
CA GLU A 45 -1.77 6.95 9.88
C GLU A 45 -0.46 7.53 10.42
N GLU A 46 0.61 6.74 10.52
CA GLU A 46 1.94 7.19 10.95
C GLU A 46 2.51 8.30 10.04
N ARG A 47 2.22 8.22 8.74
CA ARG A 47 2.67 9.19 7.73
C ARG A 47 1.69 10.34 7.51
N LYS A 48 0.52 10.31 8.16
CA LYS A 48 -0.56 11.30 7.99
C LYS A 48 -0.97 11.51 6.54
N ILE A 49 -0.98 10.43 5.76
CA ILE A 49 -1.44 10.40 4.38
C ILE A 49 -2.57 9.38 4.24
N ARG A 50 -3.27 9.38 3.11
CA ARG A 50 -4.28 8.37 2.76
C ARG A 50 -4.13 8.01 1.29
N PRO A 51 -4.48 6.79 0.89
CA PRO A 51 -4.55 6.47 -0.53
C PRO A 51 -5.72 7.23 -1.15
N ASP A 52 -5.47 7.90 -2.27
CA ASP A 52 -6.50 8.48 -3.13
C ASP A 52 -7.20 7.38 -3.96
N VAL A 53 -6.43 6.34 -4.32
CA VAL A 53 -6.87 5.22 -5.16
C VAL A 53 -6.25 3.92 -4.66
N VAL A 54 -7.02 2.84 -4.74
CA VAL A 54 -6.55 1.46 -4.55
C VAL A 54 -6.71 0.71 -5.86
N LEU A 55 -5.62 0.18 -6.41
CA LEU A 55 -5.61 -0.64 -7.61
C LEU A 55 -5.37 -2.10 -7.23
N ILE A 56 -6.25 -2.99 -7.65
CA ILE A 56 -6.09 -4.43 -7.43
C ILE A 56 -5.43 -5.03 -8.68
N THR A 57 -4.35 -5.78 -8.46
CA THR A 57 -3.54 -6.35 -9.56
C THR A 57 -4.34 -7.37 -10.37
N HIS A 58 -5.03 -8.28 -9.67
CA HIS A 58 -5.90 -9.31 -10.21
C HIS A 58 -6.86 -9.81 -9.12
N TYR A 59 -7.94 -10.49 -9.48
CA TYR A 59 -8.96 -10.90 -8.51
C TYR A 59 -8.73 -12.31 -7.97
N HIS A 60 -7.88 -12.41 -6.95
CA HIS A 60 -7.80 -13.56 -6.04
C HIS A 60 -7.88 -13.10 -4.59
N LEU A 61 -7.88 -14.06 -3.66
CA LEU A 61 -7.97 -13.75 -2.22
C LEU A 61 -6.72 -13.03 -1.71
N ASP A 62 -5.58 -13.34 -2.32
CA ASP A 62 -4.25 -12.84 -2.03
C ASP A 62 -3.90 -11.56 -2.79
#